data_AF-K2G9V4-F1
#
_entry.id   AF-K2G9V4-F1
#
_cell.length_a   1.000
_cell.length_b   1.000
_cell.length_c   1.000
_cell.angle_alpha   90.00
_cell.angle_beta   90.00
_cell.angle_gamma   90.00
#
_symmetry.space_group_name_H-M   'P 1'
#
loop_
_entity.id
_entity.type
_entity.pdbx_description
1 polymer ?
#
loop_
_entity_poly.entity_id
_entity_poly.type
_entity_poly.pdbx_seq_one_letter_code
_entity_poly.pdbx_strand_id
1 'polypeptide(L)'
;MYEYPRGSWFWCTGGYEPIVTKEIFDEVQNHLNLSPRYRPRTKNFEFTRIMKCWNCWSTITAQEKFKNIIWQKYPRSYVYYHCSKYNNHKCSEPMIREDDLIIQLLEIIDSIDIDTISVSEALKDEIRRYNLFQSQLLKKDSQDIVSLKQINLREYMKYLICNWSKDEKREILAMINTEIILKDKKIIIWERTGNKKKNSNISENNKETVKSKKWSKKVSFSRTKE
;
A
#
# COMPACT_ATOMS: atom_id res chain seq x y z
N MET A 1 37.46 35.07 7.81
CA MET A 1 37.79 35.78 6.56
C MET A 1 36.78 35.32 5.52
N TYR A 2 36.09 36.23 4.85
CA TYR A 2 35.06 35.87 3.86
C TYR A 2 35.20 36.75 2.62
N GLU A 3 34.78 36.22 1.47
CA GLU A 3 34.82 36.93 0.19
C GLU A 3 33.55 37.76 0.01
N TYR A 4 33.68 39.06 -0.26
CA TYR A 4 32.55 39.92 -0.59
C TYR A 4 32.93 41.09 -1.52
N PRO A 5 32.16 41.33 -2.60
CA PRO A 5 31.06 40.50 -3.13
C PRO A 5 31.55 39.12 -3.59
N ARG A 6 30.68 38.10 -3.57
CA ARG A 6 31.08 36.71 -3.91
C ARG A 6 31.69 36.64 -5.31
N GLY A 7 32.85 35.98 -5.46
CA GLY A 7 33.60 35.88 -6.71
C GLY A 7 34.46 37.10 -7.09
N SER A 8 34.65 38.05 -6.17
CA SER A 8 35.44 39.28 -6.39
C SER A 8 36.91 39.17 -5.99
N TRP A 9 37.34 38.05 -5.41
CA TRP A 9 38.71 37.79 -4.91
C TRP A 9 39.18 38.74 -3.81
N PHE A 10 38.32 39.64 -3.31
CA PHE A 10 38.58 40.49 -2.16
C PHE A 10 38.16 39.78 -0.86
N TRP A 11 39.12 39.59 0.03
CA TRP A 11 38.93 38.91 1.30
C TRP A 11 38.84 39.92 2.45
N CYS A 12 37.70 39.94 3.14
CA CYS A 12 37.48 40.80 4.30
C CYS A 12 37.70 40.02 5.61
N THR A 13 38.34 40.67 6.58
CA THR A 13 38.41 40.23 7.98
C THR A 13 37.29 40.92 8.78
N GLY A 14 36.70 40.20 9.72
CA GLY A 14 35.73 40.80 10.65
C GLY A 14 36.45 41.64 11.69
N GLY A 15 35.85 42.75 12.12
CA GLY A 15 36.40 43.63 13.17
C GLY A 15 36.25 43.11 14.60
N TYR A 16 35.84 41.85 14.79
CA TYR A 16 35.58 41.24 16.08
C TYR A 16 36.52 40.06 16.32
N GLU A 17 36.79 39.78 17.59
CA GLU A 17 37.56 38.60 17.99
C GLU A 17 36.78 37.31 17.64
N PRO A 18 37.41 36.36 16.92
CA PRO A 18 36.73 35.13 16.52
C PRO A 18 36.48 34.21 17.72
N ILE A 19 35.25 33.73 17.87
CA ILE A 19 34.86 32.79 18.93
C ILE A 19 35.46 31.40 18.70
N VAL A 20 35.67 31.01 17.44
CA VAL A 20 36.20 29.69 17.04
C VAL A 20 37.32 29.90 16.02
N THR A 21 38.35 29.07 16.09
CA THR A 21 39.46 29.11 15.12
C THR A 21 38.98 28.72 13.73
N LYS A 22 39.64 29.26 12.70
CA LYS A 22 39.31 28.97 11.31
C LYS A 22 39.45 27.47 11.00
N GLU A 23 40.46 26.82 11.58
CA GLU A 23 40.72 25.38 11.42
C GLU A 23 39.53 24.54 11.88
N ILE A 24 39.02 24.80 13.09
CA ILE A 24 37.86 24.11 13.63
C ILE A 24 36.62 24.38 12.77
N PHE A 25 36.45 25.62 12.29
CA PHE A 25 35.34 25.97 11.42
C PHE A 25 35.38 25.19 10.09
N ASP A 26 36.55 25.14 9.45
CA ASP A 26 36.75 24.44 8.17
C ASP A 26 36.58 22.92 8.33
N GLU A 27 37.06 22.33 9.43
CA GLU A 27 36.82 20.92 9.77
C GLU A 27 35.33 20.60 9.94
N VAL A 28 34.60 21.44 10.70
CA VAL A 28 33.15 21.29 10.88
C VAL A 28 32.40 21.45 9.56
N GLN A 29 32.78 22.44 8.73
CA GLN A 29 32.19 22.61 7.39
C GLN A 29 32.44 21.39 6.51
N ASN A 30 33.64 20.83 6.54
CA ASN A 30 33.94 19.59 5.82
C ASN A 30 33.01 18.48 6.31
N HIS A 31 32.88 18.26 7.62
CA HIS A 31 31.98 17.26 8.19
C HIS A 31 30.50 17.47 7.83
N LEU A 32 30.02 18.72 7.77
CA LEU A 32 28.67 19.05 7.35
C LEU A 32 28.45 18.85 5.85
N ASN A 33 29.49 19.05 5.04
CA ASN A 33 29.46 18.93 3.57
C ASN A 33 29.76 17.50 3.07
N LEU A 34 30.13 16.55 3.94
CA LEU A 34 30.59 15.19 3.57
C LEU A 34 29.58 14.35 2.75
N SER A 35 28.29 14.71 2.70
CA SER A 35 27.35 14.16 1.71
C SER A 35 26.02 14.90 1.76
N PRO A 36 25.35 15.20 0.62
CA PRO A 36 23.93 15.45 0.67
C PRO A 36 23.27 14.23 1.29
N ARG A 37 22.69 14.36 2.50
CA ARG A 37 21.90 13.30 3.13
C ARG A 37 20.92 12.79 2.08
N TYR A 38 21.15 11.57 1.58
CA TYR A 38 20.28 10.96 0.59
C TYR A 38 18.88 11.00 1.17
N ARG A 39 18.00 11.84 0.60
CA ARG A 39 16.63 11.90 1.10
C ARG A 39 16.07 10.49 0.95
N PRO A 40 15.60 9.85 2.03
CA PRO A 40 15.01 8.54 1.90
C PRO A 40 13.89 8.65 0.87
N ARG A 41 13.97 7.84 -0.20
CA ARG A 41 12.93 7.81 -1.22
C ARG A 41 11.58 7.54 -0.53
N THR A 42 10.58 8.33 -0.88
CA THR A 42 9.21 8.07 -0.48
C THR A 42 8.76 6.76 -1.10
N LYS A 43 8.54 5.75 -0.25
CA LYS A 43 7.98 4.46 -0.67
C LYS A 43 6.47 4.51 -0.50
N ASN A 44 5.76 4.25 -1.58
CA ASN A 44 4.31 4.12 -1.57
C ASN A 44 3.95 2.65 -1.31
N PHE A 45 3.14 2.42 -0.28
CA PHE A 45 2.60 1.11 0.08
C PHE A 45 1.10 1.06 -0.18
N GLU A 46 0.66 -0.04 -0.77
CA GLU A 46 -0.65 -0.29 -1.37
C GLU A 46 -1.75 -0.09 -0.33
N PHE A 47 -1.64 -0.75 0.83
CA PHE A 47 -2.72 -0.83 1.83
C PHE A 47 -2.60 0.20 2.96
N THR A 48 -1.70 1.18 2.84
CA THR A 48 -1.59 2.24 3.84
C THR A 48 -2.77 3.20 3.77
N ARG A 49 -3.19 3.77 4.91
CA ARG A 49 -4.34 4.70 5.08
C ARG A 49 -5.74 4.09 4.98
N ILE A 50 -5.92 2.95 4.31
CA ILE A 50 -7.23 2.28 4.19
C ILE A 50 -7.55 1.47 5.46
N MET A 51 -6.51 0.93 6.11
CA MET A 51 -6.68 0.08 7.28
C MET A 51 -6.46 0.82 8.61
N LYS A 52 -7.19 0.39 9.64
CA LYS A 52 -7.05 0.87 11.02
C LYS A 52 -6.74 -0.27 11.99
N CYS A 53 -6.02 0.03 13.07
CA CYS A 53 -5.79 -0.91 14.15
C CYS A 53 -7.03 -0.99 15.06
N TRP A 54 -7.50 -2.19 15.40
CA TRP A 54 -8.63 -2.39 16.31
C TRP A 54 -8.38 -1.81 17.71
N ASN A 55 -7.18 -2.01 18.25
CA ASN A 55 -6.89 -1.70 19.66
C ASN A 55 -6.77 -0.19 19.95
N CYS A 56 -6.32 0.60 18.99
CA CYS A 56 -6.04 2.04 19.22
C CYS A 56 -6.56 2.95 18.10
N TRP A 57 -7.23 2.39 17.08
CA TRP A 57 -7.83 3.11 15.96
C TRP A 57 -6.87 3.95 15.12
N SER A 58 -5.57 3.87 15.38
CA SER A 58 -4.57 4.53 14.55
C SER A 58 -4.41 3.82 13.21
N THR A 59 -3.99 4.58 12.20
CA THR A 59 -3.71 4.10 10.86
C THR A 59 -2.60 3.06 10.85
N ILE A 60 -2.69 2.11 9.91
CA ILE A 60 -1.65 1.11 9.67
C ILE A 60 -0.63 1.67 8.67
N THR A 61 0.65 1.52 9.02
CA THR A 61 1.82 1.83 8.20
C THR A 61 2.53 0.56 7.79
N ALA A 62 3.41 0.64 6.80
CA ALA A 62 4.18 -0.50 6.34
C ALA A 62 5.68 -0.24 6.39
N GLN A 63 6.44 -1.31 6.61
CA GLN A 63 7.88 -1.32 6.60
C GLN A 63 8.38 -2.42 5.67
N GLU A 64 9.31 -2.07 4.79
CA GLU A 64 10.03 -3.03 3.96
C GLU A 64 11.34 -3.44 4.65
N LYS A 65 11.56 -4.75 4.78
CA LYS A 65 12.79 -5.34 5.33
C LYS A 65 13.47 -6.19 4.27
N PHE A 66 14.77 -5.98 4.08
CA PHE A 66 15.60 -6.76 3.17
C PHE A 66 16.32 -7.86 3.94
N LYS A 67 16.27 -9.08 3.42
CA LYS A 67 17.04 -10.22 3.92
C LYS A 67 18.02 -10.66 2.85
N ASN A 68 19.31 -10.60 3.18
CA ASN A 68 20.37 -11.19 2.38
C ASN A 68 20.32 -12.70 2.56
N ILE A 69 20.27 -13.43 1.44
CA ILE A 69 20.29 -14.89 1.42
C ILE A 69 21.61 -15.28 0.79
N ILE A 70 22.40 -16.11 1.49
CA ILE A 70 23.78 -16.46 1.11
C ILE A 70 23.87 -16.98 -0.33
N TRP A 71 22.87 -17.76 -0.78
CA TRP A 71 22.80 -18.35 -2.11
C TRP A 71 22.21 -17.45 -3.20
N GLN A 72 21.72 -16.25 -2.86
CA GLN A 72 21.03 -15.36 -3.80
C GLN A 72 21.82 -14.06 -3.97
N LYS A 73 22.13 -13.69 -5.22
CA LYS A 73 22.87 -12.46 -5.56
C LYS A 73 22.17 -11.18 -5.10
N TYR A 74 20.83 -11.21 -5.03
CA TYR A 74 20.01 -10.05 -4.67
C TYR A 74 19.25 -10.32 -3.36
N PRO A 75 19.11 -9.32 -2.47
CA PRO A 75 18.33 -9.45 -1.25
C PRO A 75 16.86 -9.71 -1.56
N ARG A 76 16.20 -10.53 -0.74
CA ARG A 76 14.73 -10.61 -0.75
C ARG A 76 14.15 -9.47 0.07
N SER A 77 13.16 -8.77 -0.49
CA SER A 77 12.33 -7.84 0.25
C SER A 77 11.12 -8.53 0.87
N TYR A 78 10.72 -8.04 2.04
CA TYR A 78 9.52 -8.43 2.74
C TYR A 78 8.81 -7.19 3.27
N VAL A 79 7.53 -7.05 2.97
CA VAL A 79 6.71 -5.93 3.44
C VAL A 79 5.88 -6.40 4.64
N TYR A 80 5.94 -5.62 5.71
CA TYR A 80 5.18 -5.85 6.94
C TYR A 80 4.31 -4.66 7.23
N TYR A 81 3.03 -4.91 7.48
CA TYR A 81 2.06 -3.91 7.90
C TYR A 81 1.94 -3.93 9.43
N HIS A 82 1.95 -2.75 10.04
CA HIS A 82 1.89 -2.58 11.48
C HIS A 82 1.16 -1.30 11.87
N CYS A 83 0.66 -1.29 13.11
CA CYS A 83 0.09 -0.09 13.70
C CYS A 83 1.14 1.04 13.78
N SER A 84 0.77 2.24 13.33
CA SER A 84 1.63 3.44 13.44
C SER A 84 1.86 3.89 14.88
N LYS A 85 1.03 3.42 15.83
CA LYS A 85 1.07 3.79 17.25
C LYS A 85 0.92 5.29 17.47
N TYR A 86 0.24 5.99 16.57
CA TYR A 86 -0.01 7.43 16.64
C TYR A 86 -0.91 7.79 17.83
N ASN A 87 -2.05 7.10 17.97
CA ASN A 87 -2.98 7.33 19.08
C ASN A 87 -2.50 6.71 20.40
N ASN A 88 -1.88 5.53 20.34
CA ASN A 88 -1.37 4.82 21.52
C ASN A 88 0.02 4.23 21.25
N HIS A 89 1.03 4.83 21.87
CA HIS A 89 2.43 4.42 21.76
C HIS A 89 2.72 3.02 22.31
N LYS A 90 1.88 2.52 23.25
CA LYS A 90 2.01 1.19 23.87
C LYS A 90 1.15 0.12 23.19
N CYS A 91 0.63 0.39 22.00
CA CYS A 91 -0.14 -0.60 21.27
C CYS A 91 0.71 -1.86 20.98
N SER A 92 0.21 -3.02 21.40
CA SER A 92 0.84 -4.34 21.26
C SER A 92 0.29 -5.15 20.07
N GLU A 93 -0.40 -4.48 19.14
CA GLU A 93 -0.94 -5.13 17.94
C GLU A 93 0.19 -5.77 17.12
N PRO A 94 0.08 -7.07 16.77
CA PRO A 94 1.11 -7.76 16.00
C PRO A 94 1.19 -7.27 14.55
N MET A 95 2.40 -7.36 13.97
CA MET A 95 2.62 -7.06 12.56
C MET A 95 2.14 -8.23 11.68
N ILE A 96 1.60 -7.91 10.50
CA ILE A 96 1.18 -8.89 9.48
C ILE A 96 2.05 -8.75 8.22
N ARG A 97 2.31 -9.85 7.52
CA ARG A 97 3.02 -9.83 6.22
C ARG A 97 2.06 -9.46 5.11
N GLU A 98 2.58 -8.84 4.06
CA GLU A 98 1.79 -8.50 2.87
C GLU A 98 1.16 -9.73 2.20
N ASP A 99 1.89 -10.84 2.09
CA ASP A 99 1.37 -12.08 1.50
C ASP A 99 0.13 -12.60 2.25
N ASP A 100 0.20 -12.63 3.59
CA ASP A 100 -0.90 -13.07 4.45
C ASP A 100 -2.09 -12.08 4.39
N LEU A 101 -1.79 -10.79 4.30
CA LEU A 101 -2.79 -9.73 4.18
C LEU A 101 -3.59 -9.86 2.86
N ILE A 102 -2.91 -10.13 1.75
CA ILE A 102 -3.55 -10.30 0.44
C ILE A 102 -4.47 -11.53 0.45
N ILE A 103 -4.02 -12.64 1.04
CA ILE A 103 -4.84 -13.86 1.15
C ILE A 103 -6.14 -13.57 1.92
N GLN A 104 -6.03 -12.90 3.07
CA GLN A 104 -7.21 -12.55 3.88
C GLN A 104 -8.14 -11.55 3.17
N LEU A 105 -7.58 -10.64 2.38
CA LEU A 105 -8.38 -9.70 1.59
C LEU A 105 -9.17 -10.40 0.48
N LEU A 106 -8.59 -11.43 -0.15
CA LEU A 106 -9.28 -12.25 -1.15
C LEU A 106 -10.45 -13.04 -0.52
N GLU A 107 -10.25 -13.58 0.69
CA GLU A 107 -11.32 -14.25 1.45
C GLU A 107 -12.46 -13.30 1.80
N ILE A 108 -12.12 -12.07 2.21
CA ILE A 108 -13.10 -11.01 2.46
C ILE A 108 -13.91 -10.73 1.21
N ILE A 109 -13.27 -10.58 0.06
CA ILE A 109 -13.98 -10.29 -1.19
C ILE A 109 -14.92 -11.42 -1.56
N ASP A 110 -14.57 -12.67 -1.29
CA ASP A 110 -15.49 -13.80 -1.48
C ASP A 110 -16.73 -13.74 -0.60
N SER A 111 -16.61 -13.21 0.62
CA SER A 111 -17.73 -13.08 1.54
C SER A 111 -18.65 -11.89 1.24
N ILE A 112 -18.17 -10.90 0.49
CA ILE A 112 -18.92 -9.67 0.19
C ILE A 112 -19.90 -9.90 -0.99
N ASP A 113 -21.13 -9.40 -0.85
CA ASP A 113 -22.13 -9.33 -1.92
C ASP A 113 -21.90 -8.11 -2.85
N ILE A 114 -21.20 -8.37 -3.95
CA ILE A 114 -20.73 -7.36 -4.91
C ILE A 114 -21.88 -6.63 -5.63
N ASP A 115 -23.05 -7.28 -5.73
CA ASP A 115 -24.22 -6.74 -6.44
C ASP A 115 -24.85 -5.51 -5.77
N THR A 116 -24.54 -5.27 -4.48
CA THR A 116 -25.07 -4.13 -3.72
C THR A 116 -24.13 -2.93 -3.66
N ILE A 117 -22.93 -3.04 -4.24
CA ILE A 117 -21.83 -2.09 -4.02
C ILE A 117 -21.69 -1.13 -5.20
N SER A 118 -21.48 0.15 -4.90
CA SER A 118 -21.10 1.22 -5.84
C SER A 118 -19.88 0.87 -6.71
N VAL A 119 -19.01 -0.03 -6.25
CA VAL A 119 -17.85 -0.58 -6.96
C VAL A 119 -18.26 -1.23 -8.28
N SER A 120 -19.43 -1.90 -8.31
CA SER A 120 -19.91 -2.58 -9.51
C SER A 120 -20.17 -1.62 -10.66
N GLU A 121 -20.58 -0.38 -10.39
CA GLU A 121 -20.91 0.62 -11.42
C GLU A 121 -19.64 1.29 -11.99
N ALA A 122 -18.70 1.67 -11.11
CA ALA A 122 -17.41 2.21 -11.54
C ALA A 122 -16.59 1.21 -12.37
N LEU A 123 -16.52 -0.06 -11.93
CA LEU A 123 -15.83 -1.11 -12.69
C LEU A 123 -16.53 -1.39 -14.03
N LYS A 124 -17.87 -1.42 -14.06
CA LYS A 124 -18.63 -1.56 -15.32
C LYS A 124 -18.32 -0.40 -16.27
N ASP A 125 -18.21 0.81 -15.77
CA ASP A 125 -17.87 1.99 -16.58
C ASP A 125 -16.43 1.95 -17.09
N GLU A 126 -15.49 1.49 -16.29
CA GLU A 126 -14.11 1.30 -16.73
C GLU A 126 -14.01 0.25 -17.84
N ILE A 127 -14.68 -0.90 -17.67
CA ILE A 127 -14.78 -1.94 -18.70
C ILE A 127 -15.45 -1.39 -19.96
N ARG A 128 -16.51 -0.57 -19.82
CA ARG A 128 -17.17 0.10 -20.96
C ARG A 128 -16.21 1.00 -21.71
N ARG A 129 -15.44 1.84 -21.01
CA ARG A 129 -14.44 2.72 -21.63
C ARG A 129 -13.37 1.92 -22.35
N TYR A 130 -12.89 0.84 -21.73
CA TYR A 130 -11.92 -0.06 -22.35
C TYR A 130 -12.48 -0.71 -23.63
N ASN A 131 -13.71 -1.22 -23.58
CA ASN A 131 -14.39 -1.81 -24.74
C ASN A 131 -14.61 -0.78 -25.86
N LEU A 132 -14.98 0.46 -25.51
CA LEU A 132 -15.13 1.56 -26.47
C LEU A 132 -13.79 1.92 -27.13
N PHE A 133 -12.72 1.97 -26.34
CA PHE A 133 -11.38 2.23 -26.84
C PHE A 133 -10.92 1.14 -27.82
N GLN A 134 -11.15 -0.13 -27.47
CA GLN A 134 -10.83 -1.28 -28.31
C GLN A 134 -11.59 -1.26 -29.65
N SER A 135 -12.89 -0.93 -29.63
CA SER A 135 -13.69 -0.88 -30.86
C SER A 135 -13.31 0.29 -31.77
N GLN A 136 -12.98 1.46 -31.20
CA GLN A 136 -12.67 2.66 -31.97
C GLN A 136 -11.25 2.66 -32.57
N LEU A 137 -10.24 2.20 -31.82
CA LEU A 137 -8.84 2.27 -32.28
C LEU A 137 -8.37 1.01 -32.98
N LEU A 138 -8.79 -0.17 -32.50
CA LEU A 138 -8.27 -1.45 -33.00
C LEU A 138 -9.19 -2.11 -34.04
N LYS A 139 -10.34 -1.49 -34.35
CA LYS A 139 -11.33 -1.99 -35.33
C LYS A 139 -11.67 -3.47 -35.16
N LYS A 140 -11.66 -3.96 -33.92
CA LYS A 140 -12.05 -5.33 -33.60
C LYS A 140 -13.53 -5.52 -33.87
N ASP A 141 -13.88 -6.66 -34.46
CA ASP A 141 -15.27 -7.02 -34.75
C ASP A 141 -16.09 -7.12 -33.46
N SER A 142 -17.40 -6.89 -33.57
CA SER A 142 -18.35 -6.88 -32.44
C SER A 142 -18.35 -8.17 -31.59
N GLN A 143 -17.81 -9.28 -32.09
CA GLN A 143 -17.65 -10.54 -31.39
C GLN A 143 -16.44 -10.61 -30.45
N ASP A 144 -15.42 -9.74 -30.63
CA ASP A 144 -14.26 -9.67 -29.74
C ASP A 144 -14.49 -8.73 -28.54
N ILE A 145 -15.62 -8.01 -28.52
CA ILE A 145 -15.97 -7.07 -27.46
C ILE A 145 -16.59 -7.86 -26.31
N VAL A 146 -15.91 -7.88 -25.16
CA VAL A 146 -16.37 -8.62 -23.98
C VAL A 146 -17.69 -8.03 -23.49
N SER A 147 -18.76 -8.84 -23.54
CA SER A 147 -20.08 -8.45 -23.01
C SER A 147 -20.03 -8.32 -21.49
N LEU A 148 -20.49 -7.18 -20.96
CA LEU A 148 -20.57 -6.92 -19.51
C LEU A 148 -21.39 -7.97 -18.75
N LYS A 149 -22.30 -8.69 -19.42
CA LYS A 149 -23.11 -9.76 -18.83
C LYS A 149 -22.33 -11.05 -18.57
N GLN A 150 -21.19 -11.24 -19.24
CA GLN A 150 -20.36 -12.45 -19.11
C GLN A 150 -19.22 -12.28 -18.10
N ILE A 151 -18.93 -11.04 -17.67
CA ILE A 151 -17.81 -10.78 -16.78
C ILE A 151 -18.24 -11.07 -15.35
N ASN A 152 -17.61 -12.06 -14.74
CA ASN A 152 -17.73 -12.30 -13.31
C ASN A 152 -16.95 -11.21 -12.55
N LEU A 153 -17.66 -10.17 -12.09
CA LEU A 153 -17.09 -9.04 -11.37
C LEU A 153 -16.24 -9.47 -10.16
N ARG A 154 -16.62 -10.56 -9.49
CA ARG A 154 -15.88 -11.12 -8.36
C ARG A 154 -14.50 -11.60 -8.76
N GLU A 155 -14.43 -12.37 -9.84
CA GLU A 155 -13.18 -12.91 -10.34
C GLU A 155 -12.29 -11.81 -10.91
N TYR A 156 -12.91 -10.81 -11.54
CA TYR A 156 -12.22 -9.59 -11.96
C TYR A 156 -11.61 -8.85 -10.76
N MET A 157 -12.35 -8.61 -9.67
CA MET A 157 -11.81 -7.98 -8.46
C MET A 157 -10.63 -8.74 -7.86
N LYS A 158 -10.70 -10.08 -7.81
CA LYS A 158 -9.59 -10.92 -7.36
C LYS A 158 -8.35 -10.74 -8.24
N TYR A 159 -8.53 -10.69 -9.55
CA TYR A 159 -7.46 -10.47 -10.50
C TYR A 159 -6.79 -9.10 -10.27
N LEU A 160 -7.58 -8.04 -10.07
CA LEU A 160 -7.08 -6.68 -9.84
C LEU A 160 -6.19 -6.63 -8.59
N ILE A 161 -6.63 -7.20 -7.47
CA ILE A 161 -5.86 -7.15 -6.21
C ILE A 161 -4.53 -7.90 -6.31
N CYS A 162 -4.47 -8.97 -7.09
CA CYS A 162 -3.23 -9.71 -7.31
C CYS A 162 -2.25 -8.95 -8.22
N ASN A 163 -2.73 -8.44 -9.37
CA ASN A 163 -1.87 -8.11 -10.50
C ASN A 163 -1.71 -6.61 -10.81
N TRP A 164 -2.53 -5.73 -10.24
CA TRP A 164 -2.49 -4.30 -10.57
C TRP A 164 -1.37 -3.50 -9.92
N SER A 165 -1.21 -2.27 -10.40
CA SER A 165 -0.31 -1.26 -9.85
C SER A 165 -0.80 -0.76 -8.48
N LYS A 166 0.07 -0.07 -7.74
CA LYS A 166 -0.22 0.33 -6.35
C LYS A 166 -1.38 1.31 -6.23
N ASP A 167 -1.50 2.22 -7.20
CA ASP A 167 -2.46 3.31 -7.16
C ASP A 167 -3.86 2.83 -7.52
N GLU A 168 -3.93 2.03 -8.58
CA GLU A 168 -5.06 1.21 -8.99
C GLU A 168 -5.68 0.36 -7.85
N LYS A 169 -4.86 -0.34 -7.06
CA LYS A 169 -5.36 -1.09 -5.88
C LYS A 169 -6.01 -0.18 -4.84
N ARG A 170 -5.47 1.03 -4.65
CA ARG A 170 -6.04 2.00 -3.70
C ARG A 170 -7.35 2.56 -4.19
N GLU A 171 -7.48 2.85 -5.48
CA GLU A 171 -8.72 3.37 -6.05
C GLU A 171 -9.87 2.39 -5.83
N ILE A 172 -9.67 1.12 -6.15
CA ILE A 172 -10.69 0.08 -5.93
C ILE A 172 -11.02 -0.07 -4.45
N LEU A 173 -10.01 -0.14 -3.58
CA LEU A 173 -10.24 -0.26 -2.14
C LEU A 173 -10.91 0.97 -1.54
N ALA A 174 -10.70 2.16 -2.11
CA ALA A 174 -11.41 3.38 -1.70
C ALA A 174 -12.88 3.36 -2.15
N MET A 175 -13.20 2.71 -3.27
CA MET A 175 -14.58 2.54 -3.75
C MET A 175 -15.37 1.57 -2.86
N ILE A 176 -14.70 0.57 -2.29
CA ILE A 176 -15.30 -0.31 -1.28
C ILE A 176 -15.38 0.51 0.02
N ASN A 177 -16.55 1.12 0.29
CA ASN A 177 -16.81 2.00 1.45
C ASN A 177 -16.83 1.24 2.80
N THR A 178 -15.93 0.28 2.97
CA THR A 178 -15.77 -0.53 4.17
C THR A 178 -14.50 -0.12 4.89
N GLU A 179 -14.59 0.06 6.21
CA GLU A 179 -13.39 0.27 7.01
C GLU A 179 -12.75 -1.07 7.30
N ILE A 180 -11.49 -1.24 6.86
CA ILE A 180 -10.73 -2.46 7.09
C ILE A 180 -10.00 -2.35 8.43
N ILE A 181 -10.24 -3.29 9.33
CA ILE A 181 -9.67 -3.30 10.67
C ILE A 181 -8.69 -4.47 10.82
N LEU A 182 -7.48 -4.21 11.31
CA LEU A 182 -6.53 -5.23 11.73
C LEU A 182 -6.67 -5.54 13.22
N LYS A 183 -6.88 -6.82 13.54
CA LYS A 183 -6.91 -7.36 14.89
C LYS A 183 -6.22 -8.73 14.94
N ASP A 184 -5.19 -8.87 15.76
CA ASP A 184 -4.46 -10.12 16.01
C ASP A 184 -3.98 -10.81 14.72
N LYS A 185 -3.41 -10.03 13.78
CA LYS A 185 -3.02 -10.46 12.41
C LYS A 185 -4.18 -10.94 11.52
N LYS A 186 -5.42 -10.63 11.89
CA LYS A 186 -6.61 -10.88 11.07
C LYS A 186 -7.26 -9.60 10.62
N ILE A 187 -7.73 -9.59 9.38
CA ILE A 187 -8.50 -8.49 8.81
C ILE A 187 -9.99 -8.72 9.08
N ILE A 188 -10.67 -7.67 9.53
CA ILE A 188 -12.11 -7.64 9.76
C ILE A 188 -12.69 -6.45 9.01
N ILE A 189 -13.88 -6.62 8.45
CA ILE A 189 -14.64 -5.54 7.81
C ILE A 189 -15.52 -4.87 8.87
N TRP A 190 -15.46 -3.55 8.94
CA TRP A 190 -16.39 -2.76 9.75
C TRP A 190 -17.27 -1.92 8.84
N GLU A 191 -18.57 -2.18 8.91
CA GLU A 191 -19.56 -1.42 8.16
C GLU A 191 -19.79 -0.07 8.84
N ARG A 192 -19.60 1.02 8.10
CA ARG A 192 -19.99 2.36 8.56
C ARG A 192 -21.51 2.41 8.61
N THR A 193 -22.09 2.27 9.80
CA THR A 193 -23.53 2.48 10.01
C THR A 193 -23.87 3.95 9.74
N GLY A 194 -24.20 4.27 8.48
CA GLY A 194 -24.31 5.66 8.04
C GLY A 194 -24.95 5.89 6.68
N ASN A 195 -25.87 5.02 6.23
CA ASN A 195 -27.10 5.43 5.55
C ASN A 195 -28.06 4.23 5.47
N LYS A 196 -29.20 4.31 6.16
CA LYS A 196 -30.21 3.24 6.15
C LYS A 196 -30.77 3.06 4.73
N LYS A 197 -30.55 1.89 4.15
CA LYS A 197 -31.66 1.10 3.60
C LYS A 197 -31.58 -0.29 4.20
N LYS A 198 -32.63 -0.62 4.96
CA LYS A 198 -32.91 -1.97 5.45
C LYS A 198 -32.88 -2.91 4.24
N ASN A 199 -32.17 -4.02 4.34
CA ASN A 199 -32.87 -5.29 4.39
C ASN A 199 -32.07 -6.32 5.17
N SER A 200 -32.87 -7.10 5.88
CA SER A 200 -32.60 -7.99 6.97
C SER A 200 -31.90 -9.27 6.56
N ASN A 201 -31.21 -9.84 7.56
CA ASN A 201 -30.76 -11.22 7.71
C ASN A 201 -29.39 -11.52 7.08
N ILE A 202 -28.36 -11.59 7.91
CA ILE A 202 -27.63 -12.85 8.10
C ILE A 202 -27.23 -12.97 9.56
N SER A 203 -27.69 -14.09 10.10
CA SER A 203 -27.52 -14.65 11.43
C SER A 203 -26.07 -14.75 11.87
N GLU A 204 -25.86 -14.39 13.13
CA GLU A 204 -24.92 -15.05 14.03
C GLU A 204 -24.92 -16.57 13.77
N ASN A 205 -23.83 -17.08 13.21
CA ASN A 205 -23.39 -18.46 13.38
C ASN A 205 -21.97 -18.56 12.84
N ASN A 206 -20.99 -18.64 13.74
CA ASN A 206 -20.19 -19.86 13.87
C ASN A 206 -19.18 -19.70 15.00
N LYS A 207 -19.57 -20.25 16.15
CA LYS A 207 -18.64 -20.86 17.10
C LYS A 207 -17.85 -21.95 16.39
N GLU A 208 -16.56 -22.01 16.71
CA GLU A 208 -15.73 -23.21 16.74
C GLU A 208 -15.95 -24.26 15.65
N THR A 209 -15.05 -24.31 14.67
CA THR A 209 -14.46 -25.61 14.29
C THR A 209 -13.01 -25.40 13.83
N VAL A 210 -12.09 -25.60 14.78
CA VAL A 210 -10.73 -26.03 14.47
C VAL A 210 -10.85 -27.40 13.80
N LYS A 211 -10.58 -27.49 12.49
CA LYS A 211 -10.13 -28.73 11.86
C LYS A 211 -9.32 -28.42 10.61
N SER A 212 -8.04 -28.69 10.74
CA SER A 212 -7.00 -28.72 9.72
C SER A 212 -7.48 -29.27 8.37
N LYS A 213 -7.36 -28.46 7.31
CA LYS A 213 -7.15 -28.95 5.95
C LYS A 213 -5.97 -28.21 5.33
N LYS A 214 -4.83 -28.91 5.33
CA LYS A 214 -3.63 -28.58 4.54
C LYS A 214 -4.06 -28.47 3.08
N TRP A 215 -3.95 -27.28 2.49
CA TRP A 215 -3.90 -27.14 1.04
C TRP A 215 -2.49 -26.72 0.64
N SER A 216 -1.70 -27.72 0.31
CA SER A 216 -0.43 -27.57 -0.38
C SER A 216 -0.69 -27.41 -1.87
N LYS A 217 -0.56 -26.19 -2.40
CA LYS A 217 -0.28 -25.98 -3.82
C LYS A 217 0.75 -24.86 -3.98
N LYS A 218 1.90 -25.25 -4.50
CA LYS A 218 2.96 -24.37 -5.00
C LYS A 218 2.36 -23.48 -6.09
N VAL A 219 2.35 -22.17 -5.87
CA VAL A 219 2.28 -21.21 -6.97
C VAL A 219 3.68 -20.66 -7.14
N SER A 220 4.38 -21.16 -8.16
CA SER A 220 5.66 -20.64 -8.60
C SER A 220 5.41 -19.28 -9.27
N PHE A 221 5.82 -18.22 -8.60
CA PHE A 221 5.78 -16.87 -9.14
C PHE A 221 7.04 -16.64 -9.98
N SER A 222 6.96 -16.85 -11.29
CA SER A 222 8.00 -16.43 -12.24
C SER A 222 7.80 -14.93 -12.52
N ARG A 223 8.58 -14.08 -11.85
CA ARG A 223 8.73 -12.68 -12.26
C ARG A 223 9.71 -12.61 -13.42
N THR A 224 9.21 -12.18 -14.58
CA THR A 224 10.01 -11.65 -15.67
C THR A 224 10.91 -10.53 -15.13
N LYS A 225 12.20 -10.65 -15.44
CA LYS A 225 13.20 -9.61 -15.18
C LYS A 225 13.08 -8.59 -16.32
N GLU A 226 12.83 -7.35 -15.97
CA GLU A 226 13.29 -6.18 -16.72
C GLU A 226 14.33 -5.46 -15.85
#